data_AF-A0A151F9M0-F1
#
_entry.id   AF-A0A151F9M0-F1
#
_cell.length_a   1.000
_cell.length_b   1.000
_cell.length_c   1.000
_cell.angle_alpha   90.00
_cell.angle_beta   90.00
_cell.angle_gamma   90.00
#
_symmetry.space_group_name_H-M   'P 1'
#
loop_
_entity.id
_entity.type
_entity.pdbx_description
1 polymer ?
#
loop_
_entity_poly.entity_id
_entity_poly.type
_entity_poly.pdbx_seq_one_letter_code
_entity_poly.pdbx_strand_id
1 'polypeptide(L)'
;MGINNILETLKEILDEYKAKEKEIEQVLIREGEIPDELCSNCQYRSWQLLPNIIDLSDSDAKNLITLAQEKKITRLYRDPYKNAIRESFATEDIYGVHGNLDLYNSKQRDLKLLKKIFKICDLGLQVCRHLIDPEDENQDKKSHILLVASKYGSLNLESAPFAFSLASITKKGGSILFLCCDDCLDTVKKRGCDRIKERGFLFNDFGCFWRENLLGLLLEKNLIEFKIKSDRHSLSAQYFLPKLNTFIVRGLIDKPKETVQKLKPDYVAVFGERKQMLDFVGMDVSIIGIEEEGLYIYDKEKPIETSLDRIVEKIAANLKVYTDTARGNNHDRVVKAFMRIGEELGFAVDAEYSKNKITVDSAWIDAEGSIFAAIEVETSGQWKKDVVSTWELEPQLAVIVTYHKTAQVAETLSKNILMKYLPHPLLYVNMLTGNAYLFKGQSLLRIYELQNT
;
A
#
# COMPACT_ATOMS: atom_id res chain seq x y z
N MET A 1 25.98 -4.62 7.96
CA MET A 1 26.29 -4.74 6.52
C MET A 1 26.07 -3.37 5.91
N GLY A 2 26.90 -2.87 5.00
CA GLY A 2 26.69 -1.52 4.41
C GLY A 2 25.63 -1.52 3.32
N ILE A 3 24.98 -0.38 3.07
CA ILE A 3 23.89 -0.26 2.07
C ILE A 3 24.32 -0.72 0.67
N ASN A 4 25.57 -0.44 0.28
CA ASN A 4 26.11 -0.86 -1.01
C ASN A 4 26.13 -2.39 -1.18
N ASN A 5 26.39 -3.16 -0.11
CA ASN A 5 26.39 -4.63 -0.20
C ASN A 5 24.97 -5.17 -0.40
N ILE A 6 23.97 -4.55 0.22
CA ILE A 6 22.57 -4.90 0.00
C ILE A 6 22.14 -4.55 -1.41
N LEU A 7 22.52 -3.36 -1.89
CA LEU A 7 22.26 -2.95 -3.27
C LEU A 7 22.93 -3.90 -4.26
N GLU A 8 24.20 -4.28 -4.06
CA GLU A 8 24.88 -5.26 -4.90
C GLU A 8 24.17 -6.62 -4.90
N THR A 9 23.76 -7.10 -3.72
CA THR A 9 23.05 -8.38 -3.59
C THR A 9 21.67 -8.36 -4.25
N LEU A 10 20.93 -7.25 -4.12
CA LEU A 10 19.58 -7.13 -4.67
C LEU A 10 19.57 -6.66 -6.13
N LYS A 11 20.62 -6.03 -6.64
CA LYS A 11 20.64 -5.40 -7.96
C LYS A 11 20.26 -6.37 -9.07
N GLU A 12 20.91 -7.53 -9.13
CA GLU A 12 20.62 -8.52 -10.18
C GLU A 12 19.17 -9.00 -10.11
N ILE A 13 18.63 -9.16 -8.89
CA ILE A 13 17.25 -9.57 -8.64
C ILE A 13 16.27 -8.48 -9.07
N LEU A 14 16.55 -7.22 -8.74
CA LEU A 14 15.71 -6.07 -9.08
C LEU A 14 15.74 -5.74 -10.57
N ASP A 15 16.90 -5.86 -11.21
CA ASP A 15 17.05 -5.67 -12.65
C ASP A 15 16.29 -6.77 -13.41
N GLU A 16 16.43 -8.04 -13.01
CA GLU A 16 15.65 -9.15 -13.58
C GLU A 16 14.15 -8.99 -13.29
N TYR A 17 13.79 -8.56 -12.09
CA TYR A 17 12.41 -8.30 -11.69
C TYR A 17 11.76 -7.26 -12.60
N LYS A 18 12.38 -6.08 -12.78
CA LYS A 18 11.85 -5.01 -13.64
C LYS A 18 11.74 -5.45 -15.11
N ALA A 19 12.73 -6.20 -15.60
CA ALA A 19 12.71 -6.72 -16.96
C ALA A 19 11.55 -7.70 -17.17
N LYS A 20 11.39 -8.69 -16.28
CA LYS A 20 10.30 -9.66 -16.33
C LYS A 20 8.95 -9.00 -16.11
N GLU A 21 8.84 -8.06 -15.17
CA GLU A 21 7.61 -7.31 -14.89
C GLU A 21 7.09 -6.63 -16.17
N LYS A 22 7.96 -5.94 -16.90
CA LYS A 22 7.62 -5.30 -18.17
C LYS A 22 7.25 -6.31 -19.26
N GLU A 23 7.95 -7.44 -19.34
CA GLU A 23 7.62 -8.52 -20.28
C GLU A 23 6.22 -9.09 -20.00
N ILE A 24 5.93 -9.38 -18.74
CA ILE A 24 4.63 -9.91 -18.30
C ILE A 24 3.54 -8.89 -18.58
N GLU A 25 3.75 -7.61 -18.30
CA GLU A 25 2.79 -6.55 -18.62
C GLU A 25 2.51 -6.46 -20.12
N GLN A 26 3.53 -6.61 -20.97
CA GLN A 26 3.34 -6.65 -22.43
C GLN A 26 2.55 -7.88 -22.88
N VAL A 27 2.83 -9.05 -22.32
CA VAL A 27 2.06 -10.28 -22.57
C VAL A 27 0.62 -10.11 -22.08
N LEU A 28 0.41 -9.51 -20.91
CA LEU A 28 -0.92 -9.21 -20.38
C LEU A 28 -1.70 -8.26 -21.27
N ILE A 29 -1.08 -7.21 -21.78
CA ILE A 29 -1.72 -6.26 -22.71
C ILE A 29 -2.05 -6.92 -24.04
N ARG A 30 -1.15 -7.77 -24.57
CA ARG A 30 -1.30 -8.41 -25.89
C ARG A 30 -2.28 -9.59 -25.87
N GLU A 31 -2.17 -10.43 -24.86
CA GLU A 31 -2.77 -11.76 -24.80
C GLU A 31 -3.81 -11.88 -23.70
N GLY A 32 -3.79 -11.00 -22.69
CA GLY A 32 -4.64 -11.15 -21.51
C GLY A 32 -4.25 -12.38 -20.67
N GLU A 33 -2.99 -12.78 -20.69
CA GLU A 33 -2.55 -13.99 -19.97
C GLU A 33 -1.37 -13.69 -19.04
N ILE A 34 -1.38 -14.30 -17.85
CA ILE A 34 -0.23 -14.32 -16.94
C ILE A 34 0.55 -15.59 -17.25
N PRO A 35 1.89 -15.53 -17.34
CA PRO A 35 2.70 -16.72 -17.58
C PRO A 35 2.41 -17.86 -16.60
N ASP A 36 2.35 -19.08 -17.13
CA ASP A 36 2.02 -20.28 -16.36
C ASP A 36 3.00 -20.53 -15.21
N GLU A 37 4.27 -20.13 -15.35
CA GLU A 37 5.26 -20.23 -14.27
C GLU A 37 4.91 -19.40 -13.02
N LEU A 38 4.25 -18.24 -13.20
CA LEU A 38 3.81 -17.38 -12.09
C LEU A 38 2.46 -17.83 -11.54
N CYS A 39 1.58 -18.28 -12.44
CA CYS A 39 0.26 -18.77 -12.07
C CYS A 39 0.37 -20.09 -11.30
N SER A 40 1.26 -21.00 -11.73
CA SER A 40 1.48 -22.30 -11.09
C SER A 40 2.00 -22.23 -9.66
N ASN A 41 2.78 -21.20 -9.37
CA ASN A 41 3.31 -20.92 -8.04
C ASN A 41 2.42 -19.97 -7.21
N CYS A 42 1.28 -19.53 -7.77
CA CYS A 42 0.36 -18.65 -7.05
C CYS A 42 -0.36 -19.41 -5.94
N GLN A 43 -0.18 -18.94 -4.69
CA GLN A 43 -0.91 -19.48 -3.53
C GLN A 43 -2.44 -19.37 -3.64
N TYR A 44 -2.95 -18.52 -4.55
CA TYR A 44 -4.36 -18.33 -4.83
C TYR A 44 -4.86 -19.10 -6.07
N ARG A 45 -3.99 -19.81 -6.81
CA ARG A 45 -4.39 -20.63 -7.99
C ARG A 45 -5.44 -21.68 -7.64
N SER A 46 -5.47 -22.16 -6.40
CA SER A 46 -6.44 -23.16 -5.94
C SER A 46 -7.89 -22.63 -5.86
N TRP A 47 -8.11 -21.32 -5.91
CA TRP A 47 -9.45 -20.72 -6.01
C TRP A 47 -10.03 -20.82 -7.42
N GLN A 48 -9.15 -21.03 -8.42
CA GLN A 48 -9.48 -21.22 -9.83
C GLN A 48 -9.92 -22.67 -10.13
N LEU A 49 -9.48 -23.62 -9.31
CA LEU A 49 -9.94 -25.00 -9.33
C LEU A 49 -11.31 -25.15 -8.63
N LEU A 50 -12.26 -24.24 -8.88
CA LEU A 50 -13.67 -24.38 -8.50
C LEU A 50 -14.36 -25.21 -9.60
N PRO A 51 -14.42 -26.56 -9.53
CA PRO A 51 -14.92 -27.32 -10.66
C PRO A 51 -16.43 -27.49 -10.57
N ASN A 52 -17.10 -27.11 -9.47
CA ASN A 52 -18.51 -27.42 -9.27
C ASN A 52 -19.24 -26.29 -8.55
N ILE A 53 -19.79 -25.34 -9.32
CA ILE A 53 -21.05 -24.71 -8.90
C ILE A 53 -22.04 -25.88 -8.80
N ILE A 54 -22.59 -26.11 -7.60
CA ILE A 54 -23.58 -27.16 -7.42
C ILE A 54 -24.93 -26.51 -7.61
N ASP A 55 -25.61 -26.89 -8.68
CA ASP A 55 -27.02 -26.55 -8.87
C ASP A 55 -27.86 -27.32 -7.85
N LEU A 56 -28.08 -26.71 -6.68
CA LEU A 56 -29.24 -27.07 -5.87
C LEU A 56 -30.50 -26.59 -6.57
N SER A 57 -31.61 -27.30 -6.37
CA SER A 57 -32.90 -26.77 -6.81
C SER A 57 -33.19 -25.45 -6.09
N ASP A 58 -33.88 -24.51 -6.76
CA ASP A 58 -34.29 -23.23 -6.16
C ASP A 58 -35.03 -23.43 -4.82
N SER A 59 -35.78 -24.53 -4.71
CA SER A 59 -36.46 -24.93 -3.48
C SER A 59 -35.48 -25.27 -2.35
N ASP A 60 -34.43 -26.05 -2.63
CA ASP A 60 -33.41 -26.42 -1.64
C ASP A 60 -32.59 -25.20 -1.19
N ALA A 61 -32.23 -24.31 -2.12
CA ALA A 61 -31.52 -23.07 -1.81
C ALA A 61 -32.36 -22.14 -0.92
N LYS A 62 -33.64 -21.91 -1.28
CA LYS A 62 -34.57 -21.14 -0.45
C LYS A 62 -34.74 -21.74 0.95
N ASN A 63 -34.89 -23.06 1.04
CA ASN A 63 -35.02 -23.74 2.34
C ASN A 63 -33.76 -23.57 3.20
N LEU A 64 -32.57 -23.53 2.60
CA LEU A 64 -31.32 -23.29 3.32
C LEU A 64 -31.23 -21.86 3.84
N ILE A 65 -31.62 -20.88 3.03
CA ILE A 65 -31.64 -19.47 3.43
C ILE A 65 -32.63 -19.28 4.57
N THR A 66 -33.86 -19.81 4.44
CA THR A 66 -34.86 -19.76 5.51
C THR A 66 -34.33 -20.39 6.78
N LEU A 67 -33.71 -21.57 6.70
CA LEU A 67 -33.10 -22.21 7.86
C LEU A 67 -31.99 -21.34 8.47
N ALA A 68 -31.12 -20.76 7.64
CA ALA A 68 -30.02 -19.91 8.09
C ALA A 68 -30.52 -18.61 8.74
N GLN A 69 -31.59 -18.02 8.22
CA GLN A 69 -32.23 -16.82 8.76
C GLN A 69 -32.98 -17.12 10.08
N GLU A 70 -33.83 -18.15 10.10
CA GLU A 70 -34.60 -18.56 11.29
C GLU A 70 -33.70 -18.88 12.48
N LYS A 71 -32.54 -19.47 12.20
CA LYS A 71 -31.58 -19.91 13.20
C LYS A 71 -30.37 -18.97 13.34
N LYS A 72 -30.27 -17.90 12.54
CA LYS A 72 -29.12 -16.99 12.47
C LYS A 72 -27.76 -17.70 12.28
N ILE A 73 -27.77 -18.77 11.49
CA ILE A 73 -26.60 -19.63 11.24
C ILE A 73 -25.71 -18.94 10.20
N THR A 74 -24.48 -18.61 10.60
CA THR A 74 -23.44 -18.17 9.65
C THR A 74 -22.59 -19.35 9.17
N ARG A 75 -22.48 -20.42 9.98
CA ARG A 75 -21.72 -21.63 9.67
C ARG A 75 -22.35 -22.89 10.25
N LEU A 76 -22.33 -23.97 9.46
CA LEU A 76 -22.57 -25.34 9.88
C LEU A 76 -21.32 -26.16 9.57
N TYR A 77 -20.82 -26.94 10.52
CA TYR A 77 -19.71 -27.84 10.25
C TYR A 77 -19.91 -29.20 10.90
N ARG A 78 -19.36 -30.23 10.26
CA ARG A 78 -19.34 -31.58 10.79
C ARG A 78 -18.19 -31.68 11.79
N ASP A 79 -18.49 -31.97 13.05
CA ASP A 79 -17.48 -32.29 14.05
C ASP A 79 -16.85 -33.64 13.69
N PRO A 80 -15.56 -33.69 13.29
CA PRO A 80 -14.92 -34.92 12.86
C PRO A 80 -14.72 -35.91 14.02
N TYR A 81 -14.80 -35.46 15.27
CA TYR A 81 -14.59 -36.29 16.45
C TYR A 81 -15.89 -36.84 17.04
N LYS A 82 -17.02 -36.15 16.83
CA LYS A 82 -18.31 -36.52 17.44
C LYS A 82 -19.38 -36.96 16.45
N ASN A 83 -19.10 -36.93 15.14
CA ASN A 83 -20.08 -37.23 14.10
C ASN A 83 -21.37 -36.38 14.23
N ALA A 84 -21.25 -35.20 14.83
CA ALA A 84 -22.32 -34.26 15.12
C ALA A 84 -22.18 -33.03 14.21
N ILE A 85 -23.29 -32.33 13.92
CA ILE A 85 -23.27 -31.04 13.21
C ILE A 85 -23.25 -29.94 14.28
N ARG A 86 -22.29 -29.01 14.19
CA ARG A 86 -22.18 -27.85 15.07
C ARG A 86 -22.51 -26.57 14.29
N GLU A 87 -23.07 -25.59 15.00
CA GLU A 87 -23.44 -24.29 14.45
C GLU A 87 -22.49 -23.19 14.94
N SER A 88 -22.44 -22.10 14.18
CA SER A 88 -21.90 -20.81 14.61
C SER A 88 -22.97 -19.77 14.31
N PHE A 89 -23.39 -19.01 15.33
CA PHE A 89 -24.33 -17.89 15.17
C PHE A 89 -23.59 -16.55 14.98
N ALA A 90 -24.24 -15.59 14.34
CA ALA A 90 -23.69 -14.23 14.16
C ALA A 90 -23.37 -13.53 15.50
N THR A 91 -24.03 -13.91 16.60
CA THR A 91 -23.75 -13.40 17.96
C THR A 91 -22.67 -14.19 18.71
N GLU A 92 -22.33 -15.40 18.27
CA GLU A 92 -21.30 -16.25 18.89
C GLU A 92 -19.88 -15.82 18.47
N ASP A 93 -19.73 -15.19 17.30
CA ASP A 93 -18.47 -14.59 16.84
C ASP A 93 -17.98 -13.45 17.78
N ILE A 94 -18.81 -12.98 18.72
CA ILE A 94 -18.50 -11.95 19.72
C ILE A 94 -18.00 -12.56 21.07
N TYR A 95 -18.43 -13.78 21.44
CA TYR A 95 -18.23 -14.31 22.81
C TYR A 95 -17.64 -15.74 22.90
N GLY A 96 -17.43 -16.45 21.77
CA GLY A 96 -16.68 -17.72 21.76
C GLY A 96 -17.39 -18.94 22.37
N VAL A 97 -18.72 -18.92 22.49
CA VAL A 97 -19.51 -20.08 22.94
C VAL A 97 -20.10 -20.77 21.71
N HIS A 98 -20.03 -22.10 21.64
CA HIS A 98 -20.56 -22.90 20.53
C HIS A 98 -21.89 -23.58 20.90
N GLY A 99 -22.94 -23.36 20.12
CA GLY A 99 -24.14 -24.19 20.12
C GLY A 99 -23.89 -25.57 19.48
N ASN A 100 -24.39 -26.63 20.12
CA ASN A 100 -24.57 -27.93 19.43
C ASN A 100 -25.95 -27.94 18.78
N LEU A 101 -26.03 -28.24 17.48
CA LEU A 101 -27.31 -28.57 16.89
C LEU A 101 -27.69 -29.97 17.36
N ASP A 102 -28.64 -30.05 18.29
CA ASP A 102 -29.26 -31.32 18.63
C ASP A 102 -30.20 -31.69 17.47
N LEU A 103 -29.66 -32.43 16.49
CA LEU A 103 -30.38 -32.94 15.31
C LEU A 103 -31.62 -33.77 15.68
N TYR A 104 -31.80 -34.10 16.96
CA TYR A 104 -32.99 -34.78 17.47
C TYR A 104 -34.26 -33.90 17.48
N ASN A 105 -34.15 -32.57 17.49
CA ASN A 105 -35.30 -31.65 17.58
C ASN A 105 -35.56 -30.79 16.33
N SER A 106 -34.78 -30.94 15.25
CA SER A 106 -35.04 -30.22 14.00
C SER A 106 -36.17 -30.89 13.21
N LYS A 107 -36.90 -30.11 12.39
CA LYS A 107 -37.97 -30.65 11.57
C LYS A 107 -37.37 -31.71 10.63
N GLN A 108 -38.08 -32.81 10.39
CA GLN A 108 -37.62 -33.92 9.55
C GLN A 108 -37.17 -33.48 8.14
N ARG A 109 -37.72 -32.35 7.65
CA ARG A 109 -37.34 -31.65 6.42
C ARG A 109 -35.89 -31.12 6.46
N ASP A 110 -35.50 -30.46 7.54
CA ASP A 110 -34.18 -29.83 7.71
C ASP A 110 -33.09 -30.90 7.78
N LEU A 111 -33.37 -32.01 8.47
CA LEU A 111 -32.47 -33.16 8.53
C LEU A 111 -32.21 -33.79 7.16
N LYS A 112 -33.24 -33.87 6.31
CA LYS A 112 -33.10 -34.44 4.97
C LYS A 112 -32.24 -33.53 4.08
N LEU A 113 -32.42 -32.22 4.20
CA LEU A 113 -31.65 -31.21 3.47
C LEU A 113 -30.19 -31.18 3.93
N LEU A 114 -29.93 -31.11 5.24
CA LEU A 114 -28.57 -31.15 5.79
C LEU A 114 -27.84 -32.45 5.42
N LYS A 115 -28.51 -33.61 5.51
CA LYS A 115 -27.94 -34.88 5.04
C LYS A 115 -27.62 -34.88 3.55
N LYS A 116 -28.38 -34.18 2.71
CA LYS A 116 -28.08 -34.02 1.28
C LYS A 116 -26.85 -33.15 1.07
N ILE A 117 -26.68 -32.09 1.85
CA ILE A 117 -25.55 -31.14 1.80
C ILE A 117 -24.25 -31.80 2.27
N PHE A 118 -24.27 -32.49 3.41
CA PHE A 118 -23.11 -33.22 3.95
C PHE A 118 -22.75 -34.50 3.18
N LYS A 119 -23.52 -34.86 2.14
CA LYS A 119 -23.09 -35.85 1.13
C LYS A 119 -22.24 -35.22 0.03
N ILE A 120 -22.32 -33.91 -0.14
CA ILE A 120 -21.65 -33.16 -1.20
C ILE A 120 -20.37 -32.49 -0.67
N CYS A 121 -20.36 -32.09 0.60
CA CYS A 121 -19.19 -31.54 1.27
C CYS A 121 -18.85 -32.26 2.57
N ASP A 122 -17.55 -32.33 2.87
CA ASP A 122 -17.05 -33.12 4.00
C ASP A 122 -16.98 -32.30 5.30
N LEU A 123 -16.87 -30.97 5.19
CA LEU A 123 -16.59 -30.11 6.33
C LEU A 123 -17.75 -29.24 6.77
N GLY A 124 -18.56 -28.72 5.85
CA GLY A 124 -19.61 -27.78 6.28
C GLY A 124 -20.27 -26.94 5.21
N LEU A 125 -21.17 -26.08 5.67
CA LEU A 125 -21.83 -25.01 4.93
C LEU A 125 -21.49 -23.68 5.61
N GLN A 126 -21.13 -22.66 4.82
CA GLN A 126 -20.99 -21.28 5.26
C GLN A 126 -21.97 -20.43 4.46
N VAL A 127 -22.63 -19.48 5.12
CA VAL A 127 -23.62 -18.60 4.50
C VAL A 127 -23.11 -17.16 4.60
N CYS A 128 -23.16 -16.40 3.49
CA CYS A 128 -22.76 -15.00 3.53
C CYS A 128 -23.75 -14.19 4.38
N ARG A 129 -23.24 -13.17 5.09
CA ARG A 129 -24.03 -12.39 6.05
C ARG A 129 -25.16 -11.62 5.38
N HIS A 130 -24.96 -11.17 4.14
CA HIS A 130 -25.97 -10.43 3.37
C HIS A 130 -27.27 -11.25 3.15
N LEU A 131 -27.21 -12.58 3.22
CA LEU A 131 -28.40 -13.44 3.12
C LEU A 131 -29.09 -13.67 4.47
N ILE A 132 -28.44 -13.34 5.59
CA ILE A 132 -28.93 -13.61 6.95
C ILE A 132 -29.47 -12.32 7.60
N ASP A 133 -28.90 -11.16 7.26
CA ASP A 133 -29.21 -9.89 7.89
C ASP A 133 -30.50 -9.27 7.30
N PRO A 134 -31.61 -9.20 8.07
CA PRO A 134 -32.92 -8.72 7.58
C PRO A 134 -32.93 -7.28 7.10
N GLU A 135 -31.90 -6.50 7.43
CA GLU A 135 -31.75 -5.11 7.02
C GLU A 135 -30.93 -4.95 5.73
N ASP A 136 -30.41 -6.05 5.17
CA ASP A 136 -29.56 -6.03 3.98
C ASP A 136 -30.40 -6.00 2.70
N GLU A 137 -30.11 -5.05 1.81
CA GLU A 137 -30.79 -4.88 0.52
C GLU A 137 -30.63 -6.08 -0.43
N ASN A 138 -29.71 -7.00 -0.12
CA ASN A 138 -29.41 -8.18 -0.94
C ASN A 138 -30.22 -9.42 -0.56
N GLN A 139 -31.12 -9.37 0.43
CA GLN A 139 -31.88 -10.55 0.87
C GLN A 139 -32.78 -11.16 -0.20
N ASP A 140 -33.32 -10.33 -1.10
CA ASP A 140 -34.22 -10.77 -2.18
C ASP A 140 -33.48 -11.16 -3.47
N LYS A 141 -32.14 -11.00 -3.51
CA LYS A 141 -31.31 -11.33 -4.68
C LYS A 141 -31.15 -12.85 -4.85
N LYS A 142 -30.73 -13.26 -6.06
CA LYS A 142 -30.51 -14.67 -6.36
C LYS A 142 -29.36 -15.21 -5.51
N SER A 143 -29.55 -16.38 -4.92
CA SER A 143 -28.56 -17.06 -4.11
C SER A 143 -27.82 -18.13 -4.89
N HIS A 144 -26.54 -18.33 -4.59
CA HIS A 144 -25.65 -19.27 -5.26
C HIS A 144 -24.93 -20.14 -4.26
N ILE A 145 -24.56 -21.36 -4.66
CA ILE A 145 -23.80 -22.28 -3.82
C ILE A 145 -22.51 -22.71 -4.51
N LEU A 146 -21.40 -22.53 -3.80
CA LEU A 146 -20.05 -22.82 -4.28
C LEU A 146 -19.44 -23.95 -3.44
N LEU A 147 -18.91 -25.01 -4.08
CA LEU A 147 -18.09 -26.01 -3.39
C LEU A 147 -16.63 -25.56 -3.32
N VAL A 148 -16.12 -25.28 -2.13
CA VAL A 148 -14.78 -24.75 -1.90
C VAL A 148 -13.91 -25.80 -1.20
N ALA A 149 -12.77 -26.15 -1.77
CA ALA A 149 -11.81 -27.06 -1.14
C ALA A 149 -11.10 -26.37 0.05
N SER A 150 -11.07 -27.02 1.20
CA SER A 150 -10.65 -26.45 2.49
C SER A 150 -9.17 -26.60 2.83
N LYS A 151 -8.36 -27.22 1.96
CA LYS A 151 -6.94 -27.47 2.25
C LYS A 151 -6.16 -26.15 2.43
N TYR A 152 -6.77 -25.03 2.08
CA TYR A 152 -6.20 -23.69 2.13
C TYR A 152 -7.21 -22.70 2.74
N GLY A 153 -7.22 -22.69 4.08
CA GLY A 153 -7.71 -21.67 5.03
C GLY A 153 -8.75 -20.63 4.61
N SER A 154 -9.87 -20.62 5.33
CA SER A 154 -10.72 -19.45 5.65
C SER A 154 -10.97 -18.45 4.53
N LEU A 155 -12.14 -18.55 3.91
CA LEU A 155 -12.81 -17.39 3.29
C LEU A 155 -13.03 -16.31 4.35
N ASN A 156 -12.03 -15.45 4.55
CA ASN A 156 -12.22 -14.12 5.11
C ASN A 156 -12.79 -13.23 4.01
N LEU A 157 -14.07 -13.41 3.73
CA LEU A 157 -14.88 -12.39 3.05
C LEU A 157 -15.28 -11.37 4.12
N GLU A 158 -14.30 -10.60 4.59
CA GLU A 158 -14.52 -9.53 5.56
C GLU A 158 -15.04 -8.27 4.85
N SER A 159 -16.34 -8.23 4.62
CA SER A 159 -17.11 -7.03 4.99
C SER A 159 -17.66 -7.15 6.42
N ALA A 160 -17.38 -8.25 7.14
CA ALA A 160 -17.65 -8.40 8.56
C ALA A 160 -16.32 -8.49 9.33
N PRO A 161 -16.12 -7.66 10.37
CA PRO A 161 -14.98 -7.81 11.27
C PRO A 161 -15.12 -9.17 11.99
N PHE A 162 -14.01 -9.77 12.39
CA PHE A 162 -13.89 -10.98 13.22
C PHE A 162 -13.76 -12.31 12.47
N ALA A 163 -12.49 -12.70 12.28
CA ALA A 163 -12.08 -13.99 11.76
C ALA A 163 -11.45 -14.87 12.85
N PHE A 164 -12.05 -16.03 13.12
CA PHE A 164 -11.35 -17.16 13.72
C PHE A 164 -10.96 -18.21 12.67
N SER A 165 -9.76 -18.74 12.87
CA SER A 165 -8.99 -19.62 12.01
C SER A 165 -9.54 -21.05 11.93
N LEU A 166 -9.84 -21.52 10.72
CA LEU A 166 -10.12 -22.93 10.38
C LEU A 166 -8.92 -23.88 10.56
N ALA A 167 -7.76 -23.39 11.04
CA ALA A 167 -6.50 -24.15 11.06
C ALA A 167 -6.53 -25.42 11.93
N SER A 168 -7.48 -25.57 12.86
CA SER A 168 -7.59 -26.78 13.68
C SER A 168 -8.35 -27.93 13.01
N ILE A 169 -9.20 -27.66 12.01
CA ILE A 169 -10.03 -28.68 11.34
C ILE A 169 -9.44 -29.09 9.98
N THR A 170 -8.64 -28.24 9.33
CA THR A 170 -8.25 -28.41 7.92
C THR A 170 -6.91 -29.09 7.65
N LYS A 171 -6.21 -29.62 8.68
CA LYS A 171 -4.90 -30.30 8.48
C LYS A 171 -4.93 -31.47 7.47
N LYS A 172 -6.11 -32.03 7.15
CA LYS A 172 -6.27 -33.15 6.20
C LYS A 172 -6.81 -32.77 4.82
N GLY A 173 -7.16 -31.51 4.56
CA GLY A 173 -7.97 -31.15 3.38
C GLY A 173 -9.42 -31.68 3.47
N GLY A 174 -10.33 -31.07 2.72
CA GLY A 174 -11.77 -31.34 2.73
C GLY A 174 -12.51 -30.35 1.85
N SER A 175 -13.84 -30.30 1.90
CA SER A 175 -14.68 -29.40 1.10
C SER A 175 -15.77 -28.73 1.95
N ILE A 176 -16.04 -27.46 1.69
CA ILE A 176 -17.07 -26.62 2.33
C ILE A 176 -18.01 -26.09 1.25
N LEU A 177 -19.31 -26.00 1.52
CA LEU A 177 -20.25 -25.28 0.68
C LEU A 177 -20.34 -23.83 1.13
N PHE A 178 -20.31 -22.88 0.20
CA PHE A 178 -20.50 -21.47 0.46
C PHE A 178 -21.76 -20.98 -0.24
N LEU A 179 -22.79 -20.62 0.54
CA LEU A 179 -24.04 -20.04 0.07
C LEU A 179 -23.91 -18.51 0.09
N CYS A 180 -24.06 -17.87 -1.07
CA CYS A 180 -23.80 -16.43 -1.21
C CYS A 180 -24.78 -15.72 -2.15
N CYS A 181 -24.99 -14.42 -1.95
CA CYS A 181 -25.75 -13.57 -2.88
C CYS A 181 -24.97 -13.34 -4.19
N ASP A 182 -25.65 -12.76 -5.20
CA ASP A 182 -25.05 -12.33 -6.47
C ASP A 182 -23.77 -11.50 -6.27
N ASP A 183 -23.79 -10.50 -5.39
CA ASP A 183 -22.66 -9.59 -5.19
C ASP A 183 -21.43 -10.30 -4.58
N CYS A 184 -21.67 -11.24 -3.65
CA CYS A 184 -20.62 -12.08 -3.09
C CYS A 184 -20.10 -13.09 -4.11
N LEU A 185 -20.98 -13.67 -4.93
CA LEU A 185 -20.58 -14.53 -6.03
C LEU A 185 -19.71 -13.75 -7.02
N ASP A 186 -20.11 -12.54 -7.40
CA ASP A 186 -19.35 -11.67 -8.28
C ASP A 186 -18.01 -11.28 -7.64
N THR A 187 -17.96 -11.05 -6.34
CA THR A 187 -16.69 -10.84 -5.61
C THR A 187 -15.79 -12.08 -5.69
N VAL A 188 -16.33 -13.29 -5.51
CA VAL A 188 -15.57 -14.54 -5.65
C VAL A 188 -15.12 -14.77 -7.09
N LYS A 189 -15.97 -14.49 -8.08
CA LYS A 189 -15.64 -14.53 -9.51
C LYS A 189 -14.56 -13.52 -9.89
N LYS A 190 -14.63 -12.30 -9.35
CA LYS A 190 -13.63 -11.23 -9.52
C LYS A 190 -12.29 -11.56 -8.85
N ARG A 191 -12.30 -12.36 -7.77
CA ARG A 191 -11.10 -12.85 -7.08
C ARG A 191 -10.44 -14.04 -7.78
N GLY A 192 -11.13 -14.72 -8.70
CA GLY A 192 -10.61 -15.85 -9.46
C GLY A 192 -9.98 -15.44 -10.80
N CYS A 193 -9.10 -16.28 -11.36
CA CYS A 193 -8.63 -16.16 -12.74
C CYS A 193 -8.77 -17.52 -13.45
N ASP A 194 -9.21 -17.53 -14.70
CA ASP A 194 -9.27 -18.73 -15.56
C ASP A 194 -8.56 -18.43 -16.90
N ARG A 195 -7.42 -17.71 -16.82
CA ARG A 195 -6.88 -16.72 -17.81
C ARG A 195 -7.82 -15.50 -17.87
N ILE A 196 -7.33 -14.26 -17.97
CA ILE A 196 -8.15 -13.02 -17.83
C ILE A 196 -9.36 -13.11 -18.77
N LYS A 197 -10.56 -13.42 -18.24
CA LYS A 197 -11.61 -14.09 -19.02
C LYS A 197 -12.09 -13.28 -20.24
N GLU A 198 -11.56 -13.63 -21.39
CA GLU A 198 -12.09 -13.54 -22.76
C GLU A 198 -12.28 -12.17 -23.49
N ARG A 199 -12.52 -10.98 -22.90
CA ARG A 199 -12.76 -9.75 -23.72
C ARG A 199 -12.52 -8.39 -23.01
N GLY A 200 -11.32 -7.83 -23.08
CA GLY A 200 -11.10 -6.37 -23.00
C GLY A 200 -11.49 -5.66 -21.69
N PHE A 201 -10.84 -6.01 -20.57
CA PHE A 201 -10.87 -5.18 -19.36
C PHE A 201 -9.45 -4.81 -18.91
N LEU A 202 -9.24 -3.52 -18.65
CA LEU A 202 -8.00 -2.92 -18.14
C LEU A 202 -7.93 -3.08 -16.62
N PHE A 203 -6.82 -3.65 -16.15
CA PHE A 203 -6.51 -3.84 -14.74
C PHE A 203 -5.84 -2.59 -14.18
N ASN A 204 -6.43 -1.99 -13.14
CA ASN A 204 -5.68 -1.22 -12.16
C ASN A 204 -5.93 -1.68 -10.71
N ASP A 205 -7.07 -2.29 -10.36
CA ASP A 205 -7.46 -2.30 -8.93
C ASP A 205 -7.73 -3.62 -8.20
N PHE A 206 -7.79 -4.83 -8.82
CA PHE A 206 -8.07 -6.04 -8.01
C PHE A 206 -7.38 -7.35 -8.44
N GLY A 207 -6.55 -7.89 -7.54
CA GLY A 207 -6.65 -9.31 -7.13
C GLY A 207 -5.54 -10.28 -7.54
N CYS A 208 -4.68 -9.97 -8.51
CA CYS A 208 -3.62 -10.90 -8.93
C CYS A 208 -2.23 -10.52 -8.38
N PHE A 209 -1.71 -11.37 -7.49
CA PHE A 209 -0.42 -11.20 -6.83
C PHE A 209 0.77 -11.72 -7.64
N TRP A 210 0.74 -11.58 -8.97
CA TRP A 210 1.77 -12.16 -9.84
C TRP A 210 3.13 -11.46 -9.65
N ARG A 211 3.11 -10.17 -9.31
CA ARG A 211 4.29 -9.36 -9.02
C ARG A 211 5.00 -9.85 -7.77
N GLU A 212 4.22 -10.15 -6.75
CA GLU A 212 4.68 -10.72 -5.51
C GLU A 212 5.29 -12.10 -5.76
N ASN A 213 4.62 -12.96 -6.53
CA ASN A 213 5.14 -14.28 -6.87
C ASN A 213 6.43 -14.20 -7.70
N LEU A 214 6.50 -13.26 -8.64
CA LEU A 214 7.71 -13.01 -9.43
C LEU A 214 8.90 -12.68 -8.53
N LEU A 215 8.72 -11.75 -7.57
CA LEU A 215 9.78 -11.43 -6.62
C LEU A 215 10.19 -12.64 -5.77
N GLY A 216 9.22 -13.41 -5.26
CA GLY A 216 9.50 -14.63 -4.51
C GLY A 216 10.34 -15.63 -5.32
N LEU A 217 9.96 -15.92 -6.56
CA LEU A 217 10.70 -16.82 -7.45
C LEU A 217 12.11 -16.33 -7.75
N LEU A 218 12.30 -15.01 -7.92
CA LEU A 218 13.62 -14.45 -8.16
C LEU A 218 14.50 -14.50 -6.90
N LEU A 219 13.93 -14.31 -5.71
CA LEU A 219 14.65 -14.51 -4.45
C LEU A 219 15.07 -15.98 -4.28
N GLU A 220 14.18 -16.94 -4.57
CA GLU A 220 14.48 -18.39 -4.53
C GLU A 220 15.56 -18.78 -5.55
N LYS A 221 15.44 -18.31 -6.79
CA LYS A 221 16.43 -18.53 -7.86
C LYS A 221 17.83 -18.09 -7.44
N ASN A 222 17.92 -17.00 -6.69
CA ASN A 222 19.18 -16.43 -6.21
C ASN A 222 19.56 -16.91 -4.79
N LEU A 223 18.90 -17.96 -4.27
CA LEU A 223 19.18 -18.58 -2.97
C LEU A 223 19.08 -17.59 -1.79
N ILE A 224 18.26 -16.54 -1.93
CA ILE A 224 17.98 -15.60 -0.85
C ILE A 224 16.86 -16.15 0.01
N GLU A 225 17.16 -16.40 1.27
CA GLU A 225 16.17 -16.82 2.26
C GLU A 225 15.26 -15.64 2.62
N PHE A 226 13.96 -15.87 2.60
CA PHE A 226 12.96 -14.88 2.99
C PHE A 226 11.84 -15.49 3.85
N LYS A 227 11.19 -14.62 4.62
CA LYS A 227 9.95 -14.92 5.34
C LYS A 227 8.84 -14.06 4.75
N ILE A 228 7.75 -14.70 4.34
CA ILE A 228 6.55 -14.00 3.88
C ILE A 228 5.75 -13.55 5.10
N LYS A 229 5.47 -12.26 5.21
CA LYS A 229 4.47 -11.73 6.12
C LYS A 229 3.22 -11.41 5.31
N SER A 230 2.36 -12.42 5.10
CA SER A 230 1.03 -12.17 4.58
C SER A 230 0.17 -11.64 5.72
N ASP A 231 -0.04 -10.33 5.77
CA ASP A 231 -1.18 -9.83 6.53
C ASP A 231 -2.43 -10.20 5.73
N ARG A 232 -3.36 -10.91 6.35
CA ARG A 232 -4.50 -11.55 5.66
C ARG A 232 -5.46 -10.52 5.04
N HIS A 233 -5.32 -9.25 5.41
CA HIS A 233 -6.11 -8.13 4.94
C HIS A 233 -5.35 -7.22 3.96
N SER A 234 -4.05 -7.43 3.78
CA SER A 234 -3.21 -6.56 2.96
C SER A 234 -3.09 -7.12 1.54
N LEU A 235 -3.42 -6.28 0.56
CA LEU A 235 -3.21 -6.55 -0.87
C LEU A 235 -1.73 -6.46 -1.28
N SER A 236 -0.81 -6.23 -0.34
CA SER A 236 0.63 -6.18 -0.59
C SER A 236 1.36 -7.40 0.01
N ALA A 237 2.22 -8.06 -0.78
CA ALA A 237 3.18 -8.97 -0.16
C ALA A 237 4.31 -8.19 0.50
N GLN A 238 4.74 -8.73 1.63
CA GLN A 238 5.81 -8.18 2.45
C GLN A 238 6.82 -9.31 2.69
N TYR A 239 8.06 -9.08 2.32
CA TYR A 239 9.15 -10.06 2.46
C TYR A 239 10.15 -9.55 3.48
N PHE A 240 10.52 -10.40 4.44
CA PHE A 240 11.66 -10.10 5.31
C PHE A 240 12.82 -11.02 4.94
N LEU A 241 13.98 -10.43 4.63
CA LEU A 241 15.21 -11.10 4.24
C LEU A 241 16.16 -11.17 5.45
N PRO A 242 16.21 -12.28 6.22
CA PRO A 242 16.89 -12.29 7.52
C PRO A 242 18.40 -12.08 7.40
N LYS A 243 19.03 -12.60 6.35
CA LYS A 243 20.48 -12.48 6.13
C LYS A 243 20.91 -11.05 5.77
N LEU A 244 20.03 -10.30 5.11
CA LEU A 244 20.27 -8.90 4.75
C LEU A 244 19.68 -7.93 5.78
N ASN A 245 18.95 -8.44 6.77
CA ASN A 245 18.13 -7.67 7.70
C ASN A 245 17.27 -6.61 6.99
N THR A 246 16.69 -6.98 5.85
CA THR A 246 15.97 -6.08 4.95
C THR A 246 14.50 -6.46 4.88
N PHE A 247 13.62 -5.47 4.98
CA PHE A 247 12.18 -5.61 4.81
C PHE A 247 11.74 -5.05 3.46
N ILE A 248 11.22 -5.89 2.58
CA ILE A 248 10.74 -5.50 1.25
C ILE A 248 9.23 -5.36 1.24
N VAL A 249 8.77 -4.26 0.68
CA VAL A 249 7.38 -3.80 0.68
C VAL A 249 7.00 -3.38 -0.73
N ARG A 250 5.83 -3.81 -1.18
CA ARG A 250 5.23 -3.32 -2.43
C ARG A 250 3.85 -2.73 -2.16
N GLY A 251 3.69 -1.42 -2.35
CA GLY A 251 2.43 -0.73 -2.09
C GLY A 251 2.21 -0.35 -0.61
N LEU A 252 0.98 0.02 -0.27
CA LEU A 252 0.64 0.59 1.03
C LEU A 252 0.76 -0.46 2.16
N ILE A 253 1.33 -0.04 3.28
CA ILE A 253 1.27 -0.76 4.56
C ILE A 253 0.31 -0.02 5.48
N ASP A 254 -0.63 -0.75 6.06
CA ASP A 254 -1.60 -0.19 7.01
C ASP A 254 -0.93 0.30 8.30
N LYS A 255 0.15 -0.39 8.72
CA LYS A 255 0.91 -0.12 9.95
C LYS A 255 2.43 -0.27 9.77
N PRO A 256 3.10 0.65 9.06
CA PRO A 256 4.53 0.58 8.80
C PRO A 256 5.35 0.59 10.11
N LYS A 257 5.02 1.49 11.04
CA LYS A 257 5.72 1.65 12.32
C LYS A 257 5.72 0.39 13.17
N GLU A 258 4.56 -0.23 13.39
CA GLU A 258 4.43 -1.48 14.16
C GLU A 258 5.23 -2.61 13.50
N THR A 259 5.24 -2.66 12.17
CA THR A 259 5.96 -3.68 11.41
C THR A 259 7.47 -3.52 11.53
N VAL A 260 7.99 -2.30 11.36
CA VAL A 260 9.42 -1.98 11.52
C VAL A 260 9.86 -2.25 12.95
N GLN A 261 9.10 -1.83 13.97
CA GLN A 261 9.42 -2.09 15.37
C GLN A 261 9.46 -3.59 15.71
N LYS A 262 8.60 -4.40 15.10
CA LYS A 262 8.54 -5.85 15.31
C LYS A 262 9.68 -6.58 14.60
N LEU A 263 9.96 -6.23 13.35
CA LEU A 263 10.97 -6.91 12.54
C LEU A 263 12.39 -6.41 12.83
N LYS A 264 12.52 -5.16 13.26
CA LYS A 264 13.79 -4.43 13.46
C LYS A 264 14.75 -4.58 12.27
N PRO A 265 14.29 -4.30 11.04
CA PRO A 265 15.17 -4.32 9.89
C PRO A 265 16.19 -3.18 10.00
N ASP A 266 17.36 -3.35 9.41
CA ASP A 266 18.29 -2.23 9.19
C ASP A 266 17.85 -1.41 7.96
N TYR A 267 17.16 -2.07 7.01
CA TYR A 267 16.79 -1.51 5.72
C TYR A 267 15.33 -1.83 5.35
N VAL A 268 14.65 -0.87 4.74
CA VAL A 268 13.35 -1.09 4.09
C VAL A 268 13.48 -0.83 2.59
N ALA A 269 13.17 -1.82 1.77
CA ALA A 269 13.09 -1.66 0.33
C ALA A 269 11.62 -1.48 -0.09
N VAL A 270 11.30 -0.35 -0.71
CA VAL A 270 9.92 0.05 -1.03
C VAL A 270 9.77 0.16 -2.54
N PHE A 271 8.88 -0.65 -3.12
CA PHE A 271 8.46 -0.50 -4.51
C PHE A 271 7.34 0.53 -4.61
N GLY A 272 7.52 1.54 -5.46
CA GLY A 272 6.50 2.54 -5.75
C GLY A 272 7.05 3.96 -5.77
N GLU A 273 6.16 4.92 -5.49
CA GLU A 273 6.47 6.34 -5.50
C GLU A 273 7.20 6.78 -4.24
N ARG A 274 8.02 7.83 -4.36
CA ARG A 274 8.81 8.39 -3.25
C ARG A 274 7.99 8.73 -2.01
N LYS A 275 6.76 9.21 -2.21
CA LYS A 275 5.81 9.49 -1.12
C LYS A 275 5.57 8.29 -0.20
N GLN A 276 5.50 7.07 -0.74
CA GLN A 276 5.32 5.85 0.06
C GLN A 276 6.58 5.49 0.87
N MET A 277 7.74 5.95 0.41
CA MET A 277 9.02 5.72 1.07
C MET A 277 9.15 6.61 2.32
N LEU A 278 8.60 7.82 2.26
CA LEU A 278 8.61 8.76 3.37
C LEU A 278 7.84 8.26 4.60
N ASP A 279 6.90 7.33 4.42
CA ASP A 279 6.20 6.67 5.52
C ASP A 279 7.15 5.89 6.45
N PHE A 280 8.41 5.66 6.04
CA PHE A 280 9.42 4.97 6.84
C PHE A 280 10.47 5.91 7.47
N VAL A 281 10.48 7.19 7.12
CA VAL A 281 11.39 8.17 7.73
C VAL A 281 11.00 8.36 9.21
N GLY A 282 11.98 8.49 10.11
CA GLY A 282 11.72 8.50 11.55
C GLY A 282 11.58 7.12 12.20
N MET A 283 11.73 6.02 11.45
CA MET A 283 11.61 4.66 11.99
C MET A 283 12.95 3.97 12.27
N ASP A 284 14.06 4.72 12.31
CA ASP A 284 15.42 4.19 12.53
C ASP A 284 15.81 3.10 11.51
N VAL A 285 15.51 3.35 10.22
CA VAL A 285 15.84 2.45 9.10
C VAL A 285 16.39 3.25 7.92
N SER A 286 17.30 2.65 7.15
CA SER A 286 17.66 3.18 5.83
C SER A 286 16.64 2.69 4.80
N ILE A 287 16.34 3.51 3.79
CA ILE A 287 15.29 3.24 2.82
C ILE A 287 15.90 3.08 1.42
N ILE A 288 15.50 2.02 0.73
CA ILE A 288 15.84 1.73 -0.66
C ILE A 288 14.54 1.85 -1.47
N GLY A 289 14.35 2.99 -2.10
CA GLY A 289 13.26 3.22 -3.03
C GLY A 289 13.50 2.57 -4.37
N ILE A 290 12.55 1.75 -4.83
CA ILE A 290 12.61 1.08 -6.13
C ILE A 290 11.56 1.75 -7.02
N GLU A 291 11.99 2.82 -7.70
CA GLU A 291 11.19 3.62 -8.64
C GLU A 291 11.31 3.03 -10.05
N GLU A 292 10.45 3.42 -11.01
CA GLU A 292 10.58 2.97 -12.40
C GLU A 292 11.92 3.40 -13.02
N GLU A 293 12.29 4.67 -12.85
CA GLU A 293 13.47 5.30 -13.47
C GLU A 293 14.79 5.00 -12.76
N GLY A 294 14.77 4.39 -11.57
CA GLY A 294 16.01 4.17 -10.83
C GLY A 294 15.82 3.68 -9.40
N LEU A 295 16.81 3.98 -8.57
CA LEU A 295 16.80 3.73 -7.14
C LEU A 295 16.90 5.06 -6.40
N TYR A 296 16.07 5.22 -5.39
CA TYR A 296 16.20 6.27 -4.38
C TYR A 296 16.84 5.68 -3.12
N ILE A 297 17.77 6.40 -2.50
CA ILE A 297 18.46 5.93 -1.31
C ILE A 297 18.37 7.01 -0.23
N TYR A 298 17.76 6.64 0.89
CA TYR A 298 17.85 7.38 2.13
C TYR A 298 18.70 6.56 3.11
N ASP A 299 19.85 7.09 3.50
CA ASP A 299 20.74 6.46 4.47
C ASP A 299 20.60 7.15 5.82
N LYS A 300 20.04 6.45 6.81
CA LYS A 300 19.83 7.01 8.15
C LYS A 300 21.13 7.38 8.86
N GLU A 301 22.25 6.77 8.46
CA GLU A 301 23.58 7.02 9.02
C GLU A 301 24.24 8.25 8.40
N LYS A 302 23.68 8.78 7.30
CA LYS A 302 24.21 9.99 6.67
C LYS A 302 23.92 11.19 7.58
N PRO A 303 24.94 11.96 7.98
CA PRO A 303 24.73 13.12 8.83
C PRO A 303 23.90 14.17 8.10
N ILE A 304 22.90 14.70 8.79
CA ILE A 304 22.06 15.80 8.31
C ILE A 304 22.76 17.12 8.65
N GLU A 305 22.92 18.00 7.67
CA GLU A 305 23.39 19.36 7.92
C GLU A 305 22.26 20.19 8.54
N THR A 306 22.44 20.64 9.78
CA THR A 306 21.43 21.40 10.54
C THR A 306 21.73 22.90 10.60
N SER A 307 22.90 23.35 10.13
CA SER A 307 23.25 24.76 10.12
C SER A 307 22.53 25.48 8.99
N LEU A 308 21.57 26.34 9.35
CA LEU A 308 20.81 27.15 8.39
C LEU A 308 21.74 27.93 7.44
N ASP A 309 22.83 28.51 7.95
CA ASP A 309 23.78 29.26 7.11
C ASP A 309 24.43 28.37 6.05
N ARG A 310 24.89 27.17 6.42
CA ARG A 310 25.51 26.23 5.48
C ARG A 310 24.52 25.71 4.46
N ILE A 311 23.27 25.47 4.87
CA ILE A 311 22.19 25.06 3.99
C ILE A 311 21.93 26.14 2.94
N VAL A 312 21.76 27.40 3.36
CA VAL A 312 21.51 28.52 2.44
C VAL A 312 22.71 28.75 1.52
N GLU A 313 23.95 28.64 2.03
CA GLU A 313 25.17 28.72 1.21
C GLU A 313 25.23 27.59 0.17
N LYS A 314 24.83 26.37 0.53
CA LYS A 314 24.74 25.24 -0.40
C LYS A 314 23.67 25.46 -1.47
N ILE A 315 22.50 26.01 -1.09
CA ILE A 315 21.46 26.39 -2.05
C ILE A 315 22.01 27.44 -3.02
N ALA A 316 22.62 28.51 -2.51
CA ALA A 316 23.16 29.58 -3.35
C ALA A 316 24.26 29.10 -4.31
N ALA A 317 25.13 28.20 -3.86
CA ALA A 317 26.19 27.64 -4.68
C ALA A 317 25.69 26.69 -5.78
N ASN A 318 24.65 25.89 -5.52
CA ASN A 318 24.30 24.77 -6.39
C ASN A 318 23.00 24.94 -7.19
N LEU A 319 22.05 25.76 -6.72
CA LEU A 319 20.68 25.76 -7.27
C LEU A 319 20.65 26.03 -8.77
N LYS A 320 21.37 27.05 -9.23
CA LYS A 320 21.42 27.39 -10.65
C LYS A 320 22.16 26.33 -11.46
N VAL A 321 23.32 25.87 -10.99
CA VAL A 321 24.12 24.82 -11.63
C VAL A 321 23.31 23.53 -11.84
N TYR A 322 22.54 23.12 -10.83
CA TYR A 322 21.71 21.91 -10.93
C TYR A 322 20.45 22.13 -11.77
N THR A 323 19.86 23.32 -11.71
CA THR A 323 18.74 23.68 -12.60
C THR A 323 19.19 23.63 -14.07
N ASP A 324 20.37 24.15 -14.39
CA ASP A 324 20.93 24.22 -15.75
C ASP A 324 21.24 22.85 -16.36
N THR A 325 21.53 21.85 -15.53
CA THR A 325 21.82 20.49 -15.96
C THR A 325 20.61 19.54 -15.92
N ALA A 326 19.54 19.90 -15.23
CA ALA A 326 18.32 19.11 -15.15
C ALA A 326 17.48 19.18 -16.45
N ARG A 327 16.83 18.06 -16.80
CA ARG A 327 15.83 17.99 -17.89
C ARG A 327 14.41 18.26 -17.36
N GLY A 328 13.60 18.95 -18.17
CA GLY A 328 12.20 19.25 -17.86
C GLY A 328 11.83 20.68 -18.22
N ASN A 329 10.62 21.10 -17.86
CA ASN A 329 10.27 22.52 -17.87
C ASN A 329 11.03 23.27 -16.75
N ASN A 330 10.98 24.60 -16.73
CA ASN A 330 11.74 25.38 -15.74
C ASN A 330 11.34 25.07 -14.29
N HIS A 331 10.05 24.85 -14.02
CA HIS A 331 9.55 24.51 -12.69
C HIS A 331 10.15 23.18 -12.21
N ASP A 332 9.99 22.12 -12.99
CA ASP A 332 10.47 20.78 -12.64
C ASP A 332 12.00 20.74 -12.47
N ARG A 333 12.72 21.54 -13.25
CA ARG A 333 14.19 21.64 -13.17
C ARG A 333 14.65 22.22 -11.84
N VAL A 334 13.95 23.24 -11.34
CA VAL A 334 14.24 23.84 -10.02
C VAL A 334 13.88 22.88 -8.90
N VAL A 335 12.72 22.22 -8.98
CA VAL A 335 12.32 21.19 -8.00
C VAL A 335 13.37 20.08 -7.93
N LYS A 336 13.80 19.53 -9.08
CA LYS A 336 14.88 18.52 -9.13
C LYS A 336 16.19 19.02 -8.56
N ALA A 337 16.54 20.29 -8.78
CA ALA A 337 17.74 20.89 -8.20
C ALA A 337 17.66 20.95 -6.66
N PHE A 338 16.52 21.33 -6.09
CA PHE A 338 16.31 21.32 -4.65
C PHE A 338 16.32 19.91 -4.07
N MET A 339 15.68 18.94 -4.72
CA MET A 339 15.71 17.54 -4.29
C MET A 339 17.16 17.04 -4.18
N ARG A 340 17.97 17.29 -5.20
CA ARG A 340 19.39 16.92 -5.19
C ARG A 340 20.16 17.61 -4.07
N ILE A 341 19.93 18.91 -3.83
CA ILE A 341 20.60 19.64 -2.75
C ILE A 341 20.21 19.06 -1.37
N GLY A 342 18.92 18.78 -1.16
CA GLY A 342 18.43 18.18 0.08
C GLY A 342 19.03 16.79 0.33
N GLU A 343 19.08 15.94 -0.72
CA GLU A 343 19.74 14.63 -0.66
C GLU A 343 21.23 14.77 -0.33
N GLU A 344 21.95 15.71 -0.96
CA GLU A 344 23.36 15.97 -0.66
C GLU A 344 23.58 16.36 0.81
N LEU A 345 22.65 17.14 1.38
CA LEU A 345 22.64 17.59 2.78
C LEU A 345 22.13 16.53 3.78
N GLY A 346 21.70 15.36 3.32
CA GLY A 346 21.29 14.22 4.16
C GLY A 346 19.79 14.12 4.44
N PHE A 347 18.97 15.01 3.89
CA PHE A 347 17.52 14.97 4.07
C PHE A 347 16.85 13.90 3.20
N ALA A 348 15.74 13.35 3.67
CA ALA A 348 14.76 12.73 2.78
C ALA A 348 14.03 13.83 2.00
N VAL A 349 13.76 13.64 0.71
CA VAL A 349 13.18 14.69 -0.14
C VAL A 349 11.97 14.17 -0.89
N ASP A 350 11.01 15.04 -1.16
CA ASP A 350 9.83 14.74 -1.97
C ASP A 350 9.52 15.88 -2.93
N ALA A 351 8.89 15.52 -4.05
CA ALA A 351 8.25 16.48 -4.96
C ALA A 351 6.74 16.45 -4.71
N GLU A 352 6.08 17.60 -4.84
CA GLU A 352 4.63 17.74 -4.62
C GLU A 352 4.18 17.25 -3.23
N TYR A 353 5.02 17.50 -2.21
CA TYR A 353 4.79 17.03 -0.85
C TYR A 353 3.46 17.57 -0.32
N SER A 354 2.62 16.65 0.18
CA SER A 354 1.27 16.99 0.62
C SER A 354 0.99 16.52 2.04
N LYS A 355 0.60 17.45 2.91
CA LYS A 355 0.19 17.18 4.30
C LYS A 355 -0.97 18.09 4.68
N ASN A 356 -2.00 17.56 5.35
CA ASN A 356 -3.16 18.33 5.81
C ASN A 356 -3.87 19.16 4.71
N LYS A 357 -3.96 18.62 3.48
CA LYS A 357 -4.52 19.29 2.27
C LYS A 357 -3.70 20.48 1.73
N ILE A 358 -2.52 20.71 2.29
CA ILE A 358 -1.54 21.67 1.77
C ILE A 358 -0.55 20.87 0.94
N THR A 359 -0.22 21.40 -0.23
CA THR A 359 0.76 20.84 -1.15
C THR A 359 1.78 21.93 -1.42
N VAL A 360 3.05 21.56 -1.37
CA VAL A 360 4.19 22.40 -1.78
C VAL A 360 4.99 21.67 -2.86
N ASP A 361 5.68 22.41 -3.72
CA ASP A 361 6.42 21.83 -4.84
C ASP A 361 7.54 20.87 -4.41
N SER A 362 8.18 21.13 -3.26
CA SER A 362 9.13 20.18 -2.64
C SER A 362 9.23 20.33 -1.14
N ALA A 363 9.55 19.24 -0.45
CA ALA A 363 9.87 19.24 0.97
C ALA A 363 11.14 18.45 1.27
N TRP A 364 11.88 18.92 2.28
CA TRP A 364 13.00 18.20 2.89
C TRP A 364 12.61 17.77 4.30
N ILE A 365 12.83 16.50 4.62
CA ILE A 365 12.40 15.85 5.85
C ILE A 365 13.63 15.36 6.60
N ASP A 366 13.69 15.65 7.89
CA ASP A 366 14.79 15.25 8.77
C ASP A 366 14.67 13.78 9.24
N ALA A 367 15.64 13.33 10.03
CA ALA A 367 15.70 11.96 10.51
C ALA A 367 14.53 11.62 11.44
N GLU A 368 13.92 12.61 12.07
CA GLU A 368 12.76 12.49 12.96
C GLU A 368 11.43 12.46 12.19
N GLY A 369 11.43 12.67 10.88
CA GLY A 369 10.23 12.75 10.05
C GLY A 369 9.56 14.13 10.08
N SER A 370 10.24 15.16 10.57
CA SER A 370 9.75 16.53 10.58
C SER A 370 10.15 17.27 9.31
N ILE A 371 9.33 18.22 8.87
CA ILE A 371 9.61 19.02 7.67
C ILE A 371 10.67 20.05 8.04
N PHE A 372 11.88 19.86 7.52
CA PHE A 372 12.94 20.84 7.69
C PHE A 372 12.74 22.03 6.75
N ALA A 373 12.56 21.76 5.45
CA ALA A 373 12.31 22.80 4.46
C ALA A 373 11.02 22.55 3.67
N ALA A 374 10.24 23.60 3.46
CA ALA A 374 9.11 23.62 2.54
C ALA A 374 9.40 24.62 1.41
N ILE A 375 9.28 24.17 0.16
CA ILE A 375 9.82 24.86 -1.00
C ILE A 375 8.71 25.03 -2.04
N GLU A 376 8.52 26.27 -2.49
CA GLU A 376 7.60 26.62 -3.58
C GLU A 376 8.35 27.33 -4.71
N VAL A 377 8.00 27.03 -5.96
CA VAL A 377 8.59 27.53 -7.19
C VAL A 377 7.53 28.26 -8.00
N GLU A 378 7.45 29.57 -7.79
CA GLU A 378 6.44 30.42 -8.42
C GLU A 378 6.97 31.08 -9.69
N THR A 379 6.39 30.71 -10.83
CA THR A 379 6.75 31.25 -12.15
C THR A 379 5.82 32.36 -12.63
N SER A 380 4.64 32.51 -12.02
CA SER A 380 3.56 33.45 -12.36
C SER A 380 3.57 34.74 -11.51
N GLY A 381 4.33 34.75 -10.41
CA GLY A 381 4.56 35.92 -9.56
C GLY A 381 3.58 36.13 -8.40
N GLN A 382 2.74 35.15 -8.06
CA GLN A 382 1.80 35.22 -6.92
C GLN A 382 2.37 34.64 -5.61
N TRP A 383 3.57 35.07 -5.23
CA TRP A 383 4.33 34.55 -4.08
C TRP A 383 3.63 34.57 -2.71
N LYS A 384 2.58 35.39 -2.51
CA LYS A 384 1.92 35.53 -1.19
C LYS A 384 1.22 34.26 -0.76
N LYS A 385 0.58 33.55 -1.68
CA LYS A 385 -0.11 32.29 -1.39
C LYS A 385 0.92 31.22 -0.99
N ASP A 386 2.05 31.22 -1.68
CA ASP A 386 3.14 30.25 -1.50
C ASP A 386 3.85 30.43 -0.15
N VAL A 387 3.97 31.68 0.33
CA VAL A 387 4.43 31.97 1.70
C VAL A 387 3.47 31.38 2.74
N VAL A 388 2.16 31.38 2.46
CA VAL A 388 1.17 30.83 3.40
C VAL A 388 1.17 29.31 3.36
N SER A 389 1.20 28.67 2.18
CA SER A 389 1.27 27.20 2.07
C SER A 389 2.51 26.65 2.76
N THR A 390 3.68 27.25 2.54
CA THR A 390 4.91 26.87 3.25
C THR A 390 4.80 27.06 4.76
N TRP A 391 4.14 28.12 5.23
CA TRP A 391 3.93 28.36 6.66
C TRP A 391 3.03 27.30 7.32
N GLU A 392 1.94 26.90 6.69
CA GLU A 392 1.00 25.94 7.28
C GLU A 392 1.60 24.53 7.47
N LEU A 393 2.74 24.24 6.83
CA LEU A 393 3.51 23.02 7.05
C LEU A 393 4.48 23.10 8.24
N GLU A 394 4.62 24.28 8.86
CA GLU A 394 5.50 24.56 10.01
C GLU A 394 6.96 24.11 9.82
N PRO A 395 7.63 24.46 8.69
CA PRO A 395 9.01 24.05 8.44
C PRO A 395 10.00 24.80 9.32
N GLN A 396 11.23 24.30 9.42
CA GLN A 396 12.36 25.08 9.95
C GLN A 396 12.84 26.17 8.99
N LEU A 397 12.63 25.98 7.69
CA LEU A 397 12.95 26.93 6.62
C LEU A 397 11.87 26.93 5.54
N ALA A 398 11.27 28.08 5.26
CA ALA A 398 10.48 28.27 4.04
C ALA A 398 11.38 28.77 2.90
N VAL A 399 11.22 28.23 1.70
CA VAL A 399 11.94 28.69 0.50
C VAL A 399 10.94 29.03 -0.58
N ILE A 400 11.02 30.25 -1.12
CA ILE A 400 10.17 30.72 -2.21
C ILE A 400 11.05 31.14 -3.37
N VAL A 401 10.89 30.47 -4.50
CA VAL A 401 11.67 30.74 -5.71
C VAL A 401 10.82 31.43 -6.75
N THR A 402 11.37 32.47 -7.38
CA THR A 402 10.65 33.28 -8.37
C THR A 402 11.54 33.72 -9.53
N TYR A 403 10.90 34.31 -10.55
CA TYR A 403 11.53 34.83 -11.77
C TYR A 403 11.16 36.30 -12.01
N HIS A 404 11.36 37.18 -11.03
CA HIS A 404 11.10 38.60 -11.19
C HIS A 404 12.31 39.36 -11.74
N LYS A 405 12.09 40.32 -12.64
CA LYS A 405 13.19 41.13 -13.23
C LYS A 405 13.92 42.04 -12.23
N THR A 406 13.35 42.27 -11.06
CA THR A 406 13.86 43.22 -10.05
C THR A 406 13.83 42.61 -8.64
N ALA A 407 14.50 43.27 -7.70
CA ALA A 407 14.47 42.92 -6.27
C ALA A 407 13.21 43.43 -5.54
N GLN A 408 12.22 43.98 -6.25
CA GLN A 408 11.05 44.65 -5.66
C GLN A 408 10.23 43.74 -4.73
N VAL A 409 10.18 42.43 -5.00
CA VAL A 409 9.48 41.49 -4.13
C VAL A 409 10.21 41.30 -2.80
N ALA A 410 11.55 41.24 -2.79
CA ALA A 410 12.33 41.19 -1.56
C ALA A 410 12.13 42.46 -0.71
N GLU A 411 12.08 43.63 -1.36
CA GLU A 411 11.74 44.89 -0.67
C GLU A 411 10.31 44.86 -0.11
N THR A 412 9.36 44.30 -0.87
CA THR A 412 7.96 44.19 -0.44
C THR A 412 7.82 43.23 0.74
N LEU A 413 8.54 42.11 0.73
CA LEU A 413 8.59 41.15 1.83
C LEU A 413 9.02 41.84 3.13
N SER A 414 10.11 42.62 3.11
CA SER A 414 10.60 43.34 4.30
C SER A 414 9.57 44.28 4.96
N LYS A 415 8.56 44.72 4.20
CA LYS A 415 7.49 45.63 4.66
C LYS A 415 6.15 44.92 4.86
N ASN A 416 6.02 43.67 4.44
CA ASN A 416 4.76 42.94 4.48
C ASN A 416 4.41 42.52 5.91
N ILE A 417 3.16 42.71 6.31
CA ILE A 417 2.67 42.36 7.64
C ILE A 417 2.68 40.84 7.89
N LEU A 418 2.52 40.01 6.84
CA LEU A 418 2.58 38.55 6.94
C LEU A 418 3.92 38.09 7.53
N MET A 419 5.03 38.70 7.07
CA MET A 419 6.36 38.36 7.54
C MET A 419 6.52 38.54 9.06
N LYS A 420 5.78 39.46 9.68
CA LYS A 420 5.84 39.67 11.14
C LYS A 420 5.40 38.43 11.93
N TYR A 421 4.56 37.59 11.35
CA TYR A 421 3.95 36.44 12.02
C TYR A 421 4.55 35.10 11.58
N LEU A 422 5.46 35.09 10.61
CA LEU A 422 6.13 33.85 10.22
C LEU A 422 7.01 33.32 11.36
N PRO A 423 6.79 32.09 11.84
CA PRO A 423 7.53 31.53 12.96
C PRO A 423 8.94 31.05 12.56
N HIS A 424 9.17 30.83 11.26
CA HIS A 424 10.42 30.34 10.71
C HIS A 424 11.08 31.37 9.76
N PRO A 425 12.39 31.24 9.52
CA PRO A 425 13.08 31.96 8.45
C PRO A 425 12.48 31.70 7.07
N LEU A 426 12.62 32.70 6.19
CA LEU A 426 12.22 32.64 4.78
C LEU A 426 13.43 32.92 3.90
N LEU A 427 13.79 31.97 3.03
CA LEU A 427 14.72 32.19 1.95
C LEU A 427 13.95 32.52 0.67
N TYR A 428 13.97 33.79 0.27
CA TYR A 428 13.42 34.21 -1.01
C TYR A 428 14.51 34.18 -2.09
N VAL A 429 14.33 33.38 -3.13
CA VAL A 429 15.27 33.23 -4.23
C VAL A 429 14.69 33.85 -5.50
N ASN A 430 15.45 34.73 -6.15
CA ASN A 430 15.11 35.24 -7.46
C ASN A 430 16.11 34.75 -8.49
N MET A 431 15.66 33.78 -9.30
CA MET A 431 16.48 33.11 -10.31
C MET A 431 16.89 34.05 -11.46
N LEU A 432 16.11 35.10 -11.75
CA LEU A 432 16.45 36.06 -12.81
C LEU A 432 17.51 37.06 -12.36
N THR A 433 17.42 37.57 -11.12
CA THR A 433 18.46 38.49 -10.60
C THR A 433 19.70 37.76 -10.11
N GLY A 434 19.61 36.43 -9.91
CA GLY A 434 20.72 35.63 -9.37
C GLY A 434 20.98 35.88 -7.89
N ASN A 435 19.96 36.26 -7.12
CA ASN A 435 20.12 36.60 -5.70
C ASN A 435 19.14 35.81 -4.82
N ALA A 436 19.59 35.42 -3.63
CA ALA A 436 18.78 34.87 -2.57
C ALA A 436 18.84 35.76 -1.32
N TYR A 437 17.71 35.93 -0.65
CA TYR A 437 17.50 36.87 0.44
C TYR A 437 16.95 36.10 1.64
N LEU A 438 17.73 36.02 2.72
CA LEU A 438 17.33 35.33 3.94
C LEU A 438 16.67 36.31 4.91
N PHE A 439 15.42 36.07 5.24
CA PHE A 439 14.62 36.86 6.16
C PHE A 439 14.36 36.11 7.46
N LYS A 440 14.26 36.86 8.56
CA LYS A 440 13.64 36.41 9.81
C LYS A 440 12.68 37.49 10.28
N GLY A 441 11.39 37.17 10.25
CA GLY A 441 10.37 38.20 10.37
C GLY A 441 10.47 39.21 9.21
N GLN A 442 10.33 40.49 9.53
CA GLN A 442 10.51 41.60 8.57
C GLN A 442 12.00 41.97 8.33
N SER A 443 12.93 41.37 9.06
CA SER A 443 14.34 41.70 8.99
C SER A 443 15.05 40.87 7.91
N LEU A 444 15.67 41.55 6.95
CA LEU A 444 16.62 40.93 6.03
C LEU A 444 17.92 40.66 6.78
N LEU A 445 18.29 39.39 6.90
CA LEU A 445 19.50 38.96 7.60
C LEU A 445 20.72 38.99 6.67
N ARG A 446 20.59 38.44 5.47
CA ARG A 446 21.71 38.30 4.52
C ARG A 446 21.22 38.17 3.08
N ILE A 447 22.08 38.59 2.15
CA ILE A 447 21.91 38.39 0.71
C ILE A 447 23.02 37.46 0.23
N TYR A 448 22.67 36.51 -0.64
CA TYR A 448 23.57 35.56 -1.26
C TYR A 448 23.45 35.68 -2.78
N GLU A 449 24.59 35.65 -3.47
CA GLU A 449 24.60 35.56 -4.93
C GLU A 449 24.56 34.09 -5.35
N LEU A 450 23.69 33.77 -6.31
CA LEU A 450 23.64 32.45 -6.92
C LEU A 450 24.84 32.27 -7.84
N GLN A 451 25.57 31.16 -7.68
CA GLN A 451 26.70 30.89 -8.57
C GLN A 451 26.22 30.60 -9.99
N ASN A 452 26.85 31.25 -10.97
CA ASN A 452 26.66 30.97 -12.39
C ASN A 452 27.72 29.95 -12.85
N THR A 453 27.36 29.14 -13.84
CA THR A 453 28.31 28.29 -14.58
C THR A 453 29.28 29.10 -15.43
#